data_AF-A0A1H9S532-F1
#
_entry.id   AF-A0A1H9S532-F1
#
_cell.length_a   1.000
_cell.length_b   1.000
_cell.length_c   1.000
_cell.angle_alpha   90.00
_cell.angle_beta   90.00
_cell.angle_gamma   90.00
#
_symmetry.space_group_name_H-M   'P 1'
#
loop_
_entity.id
_entity.type
_entity.pdbx_description
1 polymer ?
#
loop_
_entity_poly.entity_id
_entity_poly.type
_entity_poly.pdbx_seq_one_letter_code
_entity_poly.pdbx_strand_id
1 'polypeptide(L)'
;MPNLGMLAAAEAGMAVQRIALIPQPGADLAAVVAALLDGFDIVAVAANRIGDQLARKLSARARSRGAALIAVGPWPGAELELTVAHGRWSGLHDGHGYLDSHLVEVRARGRGAAARPRRTTFTLRGETPLTAPSFEHMFDHSSAAISDDTAIRRTP
;
A
#
# COMPACT_ATOMS: atom_id res chain seq x y z
N MET A 1 -3.35 -15.96 -8.45
CA MET A 1 -3.18 -15.33 -7.14
C MET A 1 -3.18 -16.44 -6.10
N PRO A 2 -2.43 -16.35 -4.99
CA PRO A 2 -2.85 -17.08 -3.81
C PRO A 2 -4.28 -16.67 -3.47
N ASN A 3 -5.12 -17.62 -3.05
CA ASN A 3 -6.52 -17.33 -2.71
C ASN A 3 -6.56 -16.25 -1.63
N LEU A 4 -7.33 -15.17 -1.84
CA LEU A 4 -7.62 -14.22 -0.78
C LEU A 4 -8.52 -14.93 0.24
N GLY A 5 -7.99 -15.25 1.41
CA GLY A 5 -8.77 -15.81 2.50
C GLY A 5 -9.65 -14.74 3.13
N MET A 6 -10.97 -14.87 3.03
CA MET A 6 -11.90 -13.92 3.67
C MET A 6 -11.75 -13.88 5.19
N LEU A 7 -11.39 -15.02 5.80
CA LEU A 7 -11.04 -15.09 7.23
C LEU A 7 -9.80 -14.24 7.53
N ALA A 8 -8.72 -14.43 6.78
CA ALA A 8 -7.51 -13.64 6.93
C ALA A 8 -7.74 -12.14 6.69
N ALA A 9 -8.64 -11.78 5.77
CA ALA A 9 -9.04 -10.39 5.57
C ALA A 9 -9.79 -9.83 6.80
N ALA A 10 -10.70 -10.62 7.39
CA ALA A 10 -11.40 -10.25 8.62
C ALA A 10 -10.44 -10.07 9.80
N GLU A 11 -9.49 -11.00 9.98
CA GLU A 11 -8.43 -10.94 11.00
C GLU A 11 -7.52 -9.72 10.81
N ALA A 12 -7.27 -9.33 9.56
CA ALA A 12 -6.55 -8.09 9.21
C ALA A 12 -7.37 -6.82 9.45
N GLY A 13 -8.61 -6.92 9.97
CA GLY A 13 -9.49 -5.79 10.27
C GLY A 13 -10.33 -5.29 9.10
N MET A 14 -10.39 -6.04 7.99
CA MET A 14 -11.25 -5.66 6.87
C MET A 14 -12.72 -5.97 7.19
N ALA A 15 -13.59 -4.99 6.97
CA ALA A 15 -15.03 -5.18 7.03
C ALA A 15 -15.49 -6.07 5.88
N VAL A 16 -15.68 -7.36 6.12
CA VAL A 16 -16.06 -8.37 5.12
C VAL A 16 -17.30 -7.95 4.32
N GLN A 17 -18.27 -7.31 4.98
CA GLN A 17 -19.48 -6.77 4.36
C GLN A 17 -19.24 -5.64 3.35
N ARG A 18 -18.01 -5.11 3.27
CA ARG A 18 -17.58 -4.06 2.33
C ARG A 18 -16.58 -4.58 1.29
N ILE A 19 -16.33 -5.88 1.23
CA ILE A 19 -15.42 -6.49 0.26
C ILE A 19 -16.23 -7.07 -0.91
N ALA A 20 -15.90 -6.65 -2.12
CA ALA A 20 -16.31 -7.34 -3.35
C ALA A 20 -15.14 -8.20 -3.83
N LEU A 21 -15.34 -9.52 -3.86
CA LEU A 21 -14.36 -10.47 -4.39
C LEU A 21 -14.82 -10.96 -5.77
N ILE A 22 -13.94 -10.83 -6.76
CA ILE A 22 -14.17 -11.28 -8.14
C ILE A 22 -13.09 -12.31 -8.48
N PRO A 23 -13.27 -13.60 -8.13
CA PRO A 23 -12.23 -14.62 -8.34
C PRO A 23 -11.96 -14.88 -9.82
N GLN A 24 -12.98 -14.73 -10.66
CA GLN A 24 -12.96 -15.02 -12.08
C GLN A 24 -13.51 -13.82 -12.86
N PRO A 25 -12.70 -12.79 -13.14
CA PRO A 25 -13.14 -11.58 -13.85
C PRO A 25 -13.48 -11.82 -15.33
N GLY A 26 -13.42 -13.08 -15.80
CA GLY A 26 -13.69 -13.44 -17.19
C GLY A 26 -12.61 -12.94 -18.16
N ALA A 27 -12.97 -12.83 -19.43
CA ALA A 27 -12.06 -12.46 -20.51
C ALA A 27 -11.74 -10.96 -20.55
N ASP A 28 -12.66 -10.10 -20.08
CA ASP A 28 -12.51 -8.64 -20.11
C ASP A 28 -12.20 -8.06 -18.73
N LEU A 29 -10.96 -8.31 -18.29
CA LEU A 29 -10.42 -7.73 -17.06
C LEU A 29 -10.51 -6.19 -17.04
N ALA A 30 -10.38 -5.56 -18.21
CA ALA A 30 -10.38 -4.10 -18.32
C ALA A 30 -11.74 -3.52 -17.95
N ALA A 31 -12.82 -4.08 -18.50
CA ALA A 31 -14.18 -3.67 -18.18
C ALA A 31 -14.52 -3.91 -16.70
N VAL A 32 -14.13 -5.07 -16.16
CA VAL A 32 -14.37 -5.39 -14.74
C VAL A 32 -13.65 -4.41 -13.82
N VAL A 33 -12.36 -4.17 -14.02
CA VAL A 33 -11.60 -3.22 -13.19
C VAL A 33 -12.15 -1.81 -13.36
N ALA A 34 -12.53 -1.40 -14.57
CA ALA A 34 -13.11 -0.08 -14.82
C ALA A 34 -14.44 0.12 -14.07
N ALA A 35 -15.32 -0.89 -14.07
CA ALA A 35 -16.58 -0.87 -13.34
C ALA A 35 -16.36 -0.82 -11.82
N LEU A 36 -15.38 -1.56 -11.30
CA LEU A 36 -15.03 -1.50 -9.88
C LEU A 36 -14.49 -0.12 -9.50
N LEU A 37 -13.64 0.49 -10.33
CA LEU A 37 -13.13 1.85 -10.09
C LEU A 37 -14.23 2.92 -10.11
N ASP A 38 -15.40 2.65 -10.67
CA ASP A 38 -16.53 3.58 -10.63
C ASP A 38 -17.31 3.53 -9.31
N GLY A 39 -17.14 2.48 -8.49
CA GLY A 39 -17.93 2.26 -7.27
C GLY A 39 -17.14 1.98 -6.00
N PHE A 40 -15.81 1.82 -6.08
CA PHE A 40 -14.96 1.45 -4.95
C PHE A 40 -13.76 2.38 -4.83
N ASP A 41 -13.48 2.81 -3.59
CA ASP A 41 -12.33 3.67 -3.26
C ASP A 41 -10.98 2.93 -3.43
N ILE A 42 -10.99 1.61 -3.25
CA ILE A 42 -9.80 0.75 -3.33
C ILE A 42 -10.13 -0.46 -4.19
N VAL A 43 -9.34 -0.69 -5.23
CA VAL A 43 -9.45 -1.85 -6.12
C VAL A 43 -8.11 -2.56 -6.17
N ALA A 44 -8.08 -3.83 -5.78
CA ALA A 44 -6.90 -4.67 -5.88
C ALA A 44 -7.01 -5.65 -7.06
N VAL A 45 -5.97 -5.77 -7.86
CA VAL A 45 -5.95 -6.63 -9.06
C VAL A 45 -4.66 -7.44 -9.15
N ALA A 46 -4.78 -8.69 -9.61
CA ALA A 46 -3.64 -9.50 -10.00
C ALA A 46 -3.07 -8.99 -11.33
N ALA A 47 -1.88 -8.43 -11.33
CA ALA A 47 -1.32 -7.75 -12.51
C ALA A 47 -0.44 -8.67 -13.38
N ASN A 48 -0.65 -9.99 -13.36
CA ASN A 48 0.31 -10.95 -13.91
C ASN A 48 0.55 -10.83 -15.42
N ARG A 49 -0.32 -10.17 -16.20
CA ARG A 49 -0.15 -9.94 -17.65
C ARG A 49 -0.88 -8.69 -18.18
N ILE A 50 -0.68 -7.52 -17.57
CA ILE A 50 -1.29 -6.29 -18.08
C ILE A 50 -0.33 -5.54 -19.03
N GLY A 51 -0.80 -5.20 -20.23
CA GLY A 51 -0.02 -4.41 -21.18
C GLY A 51 0.00 -2.92 -20.84
N ASP A 52 1.07 -2.23 -21.22
CA ASP A 52 1.30 -0.80 -20.92
C ASP A 52 0.12 0.12 -21.25
N GLN A 53 -0.50 -0.06 -22.41
CA GLN A 53 -1.62 0.78 -22.83
C GLN A 53 -2.83 0.60 -21.91
N LEU A 54 -3.13 -0.64 -21.52
CA LEU A 54 -4.23 -0.94 -20.61
C LEU A 54 -3.91 -0.45 -19.18
N ALA A 55 -2.70 -0.67 -18.70
CA ALA A 55 -2.23 -0.17 -17.41
C ALA A 55 -2.40 1.36 -17.31
N ARG A 56 -1.97 2.10 -18.34
CA ARG A 56 -2.12 3.56 -18.40
C ARG A 56 -3.59 3.98 -18.37
N LYS A 57 -4.45 3.35 -19.16
CA LYS A 57 -5.89 3.64 -19.19
C LYS A 57 -6.55 3.43 -17.82
N LEU A 58 -6.29 2.30 -17.17
CA LEU A 58 -6.85 2.00 -15.84
C LEU A 58 -6.28 2.91 -14.76
N SER A 59 -4.99 3.22 -14.80
CA SER A 59 -4.37 4.18 -13.87
C SER A 59 -4.97 5.58 -14.01
N ALA A 60 -5.20 6.04 -15.25
CA ALA A 60 -5.84 7.32 -15.51
C ALA A 60 -7.29 7.34 -14.99
N ARG A 61 -8.04 6.24 -15.20
CA ARG A 61 -9.39 6.11 -14.66
C ARG A 61 -9.41 6.16 -13.14
N ALA A 62 -8.52 5.41 -12.47
CA ALA A 62 -8.41 5.40 -11.02
C ALA A 62 -8.21 6.82 -10.46
N ARG A 63 -7.28 7.60 -11.04
CA ARG A 63 -7.08 9.01 -10.67
C ARG A 63 -8.33 9.87 -10.90
N SER A 64 -8.98 9.72 -12.06
CA SER A 64 -10.19 10.50 -12.38
C SER A 64 -11.35 10.23 -11.42
N ARG A 65 -11.37 9.05 -10.79
CA ARG A 65 -12.36 8.63 -9.80
C ARG A 65 -11.92 8.86 -8.36
N GLY A 66 -10.68 9.29 -8.14
CA GLY A 66 -10.11 9.39 -6.79
C GLY A 66 -9.87 8.04 -6.11
N ALA A 67 -9.85 6.94 -6.86
CA ALA A 67 -9.70 5.59 -6.36
C ALA A 67 -8.23 5.13 -6.38
N ALA A 68 -7.85 4.28 -5.43
CA ALA A 68 -6.56 3.62 -5.37
C ALA A 68 -6.60 2.27 -6.11
N LEU A 69 -5.74 2.10 -7.11
CA LEU A 69 -5.57 0.83 -7.82
C LEU A 69 -4.30 0.12 -7.33
N ILE A 70 -4.49 -0.99 -6.62
CA ILE A 70 -3.40 -1.79 -6.05
C ILE A 70 -3.15 -3.00 -6.95
N ALA A 71 -1.97 -3.04 -7.56
CA ALA A 71 -1.53 -4.18 -8.34
C ALA A 71 -0.75 -5.15 -7.46
N VAL A 72 -1.14 -6.42 -7.44
CA VAL A 72 -0.29 -7.49 -6.92
C VAL A 72 0.50 -8.06 -8.09
N GLY A 73 1.76 -7.64 -8.18
CA GLY A 73 2.65 -7.88 -9.30
C GLY A 73 3.08 -6.58 -9.97
N PRO A 74 3.91 -6.68 -11.02
CA PRO A 74 4.41 -5.50 -11.72
C PRO A 74 3.27 -4.74 -12.39
N TRP A 75 3.33 -3.40 -12.32
CA TRP A 75 2.38 -2.52 -12.98
C TRP A 75 3.11 -1.44 -13.79
N PRO A 76 2.97 -1.43 -15.13
CA PRO A 76 3.61 -0.44 -15.97
C PRO A 76 3.21 0.99 -15.57
N GLY A 77 4.21 1.76 -15.14
CA GLY A 77 3.96 3.12 -14.68
C GLY A 77 3.22 3.20 -13.35
N ALA A 78 3.48 2.30 -12.41
CA ALA A 78 3.10 2.49 -11.01
C ALA A 78 3.62 3.83 -10.46
N GLU A 79 2.81 4.52 -9.65
CA GLU A 79 3.27 5.72 -8.93
C GLU A 79 4.08 5.36 -7.69
N LEU A 80 3.73 4.23 -7.08
CA LEU A 80 4.37 3.68 -5.89
C LEU A 80 4.48 2.17 -6.06
N GLU A 81 5.66 1.64 -5.82
CA GLU A 81 5.98 0.22 -5.73
C GLU A 81 6.41 -0.09 -4.29
N LEU A 82 5.77 -1.11 -3.71
CA LEU A 82 6.09 -1.61 -2.39
C LEU A 82 6.72 -2.99 -2.53
N THR A 83 7.91 -3.16 -1.95
CA THR A 83 8.64 -4.44 -1.97
C THR A 83 9.01 -4.84 -0.56
N VAL A 84 8.73 -6.09 -0.19
CA VAL A 84 9.30 -6.69 1.03
C VAL A 84 10.78 -6.98 0.76
N ALA A 85 11.67 -6.34 1.49
CA ALA A 85 13.11 -6.48 1.32
C ALA A 85 13.71 -7.56 2.23
N HIS A 86 13.21 -7.65 3.46
CA HIS A 86 13.63 -8.64 4.45
C HIS A 86 12.42 -9.06 5.29
N GLY A 87 12.44 -10.30 5.77
CA GLY A 87 11.40 -10.86 6.64
C GLY A 87 12.01 -11.75 7.71
N ARG A 88 11.47 -11.69 8.93
CA ARG A 88 11.82 -12.58 10.03
C ARG A 88 10.54 -13.10 10.69
N TRP A 89 10.39 -14.42 10.72
CA TRP A 89 9.32 -15.08 11.44
C TRP A 89 9.70 -15.31 12.92
N SER A 90 8.70 -15.25 13.79
CA SER A 90 8.77 -15.56 15.23
C SER A 90 7.60 -16.46 15.66
N GLY A 91 7.69 -17.04 16.87
CA GLY A 91 6.65 -17.88 17.48
C GLY A 91 7.05 -19.34 17.71
N LEU A 92 8.08 -19.83 17.01
CA LEU A 92 8.82 -21.01 17.47
C LEU A 92 9.73 -20.59 18.62
N HIS A 93 9.44 -21.05 19.83
CA HIS A 93 10.21 -20.79 21.04
C HIS A 93 11.47 -21.68 21.03
N ASP A 94 11.65 -22.63 21.96
CA ASP A 94 12.76 -23.58 21.93
C ASP A 94 12.56 -24.69 20.86
N GLY A 95 12.34 -24.30 19.61
CA GLY A 95 12.08 -25.20 18.48
C GLY A 95 10.65 -25.77 18.41
N HIS A 96 9.76 -25.34 19.31
CA HIS A 96 8.36 -25.77 19.37
C HIS A 96 7.42 -24.56 19.41
N GLY A 97 6.17 -24.74 18.96
CA GLY A 97 5.16 -23.68 18.86
C GLY A 97 4.66 -23.48 17.42
N TYR A 98 4.01 -22.34 17.17
CA TYR A 98 3.51 -21.95 15.85
C TYR A 98 4.07 -20.59 15.46
N LEU A 99 4.21 -20.34 14.15
CA LEU A 99 4.60 -19.02 13.68
C LEU A 99 3.43 -18.05 13.88
N ASP A 100 3.60 -17.04 14.71
CA ASP A 100 2.53 -16.10 15.10
C ASP A 100 2.70 -14.71 14.46
N SER A 101 3.92 -14.38 14.04
CA SER A 101 4.26 -13.05 13.59
C SER A 101 5.40 -13.04 12.57
N HIS A 102 5.32 -12.09 11.65
CA HIS A 102 6.29 -11.86 10.60
C HIS A 102 6.70 -10.39 10.60
N LEU A 103 7.90 -10.10 11.08
CA LEU A 103 8.50 -8.78 10.97
C LEU A 103 9.02 -8.59 9.54
N VAL A 104 8.41 -7.68 8.78
CA VAL A 104 8.76 -7.39 7.40
C VAL A 104 9.30 -5.97 7.25
N GLU A 105 10.45 -5.83 6.61
CA GLU A 105 10.94 -4.54 6.15
C GLU A 105 10.40 -4.27 4.75
N VAL A 106 9.59 -3.22 4.63
CA VAL A 106 9.01 -2.79 3.35
C VAL A 106 9.78 -1.59 2.83
N ARG A 107 10.20 -1.68 1.57
CA ARG A 107 10.75 -0.59 0.79
C ARG A 107 9.65 0.00 -0.08
N ALA A 108 9.49 1.31 -0.02
CA ALA A 108 8.63 2.08 -0.91
C ALA A 108 9.50 2.86 -1.90
N ARG A 109 9.23 2.69 -3.19
CA ARG A 109 9.85 3.45 -4.29
C ARG A 109 8.74 4.01 -5.16
N GLY A 110 8.87 5.25 -5.62
CA GLY A 110 7.85 5.85 -6.46
C GLY A 110 8.38 6.97 -7.31
N ARG A 111 7.45 7.78 -7.82
CA ARG A 111 7.71 8.98 -8.62
C ARG A 111 7.12 10.21 -7.94
N GLY A 112 7.53 11.40 -8.38
CA GLY A 112 7.06 12.66 -7.81
C GLY A 112 7.34 12.74 -6.30
N ALA A 113 6.31 12.97 -5.49
CA ALA A 113 6.41 13.05 -4.03
C ALA A 113 6.96 11.75 -3.38
N ALA A 114 6.88 10.61 -4.06
CA ALA A 114 7.43 9.32 -3.63
C ALA A 114 8.81 8.99 -4.24
N ALA A 115 9.46 9.94 -4.92
CA ALA A 115 10.75 9.73 -5.56
C ALA A 115 11.87 9.37 -4.57
N ARG A 116 11.82 9.93 -3.35
CA ARG A 116 12.74 9.56 -2.28
C ARG A 116 12.34 8.20 -1.70
N PRO A 117 13.17 7.15 -1.84
CA PRO A 117 12.83 5.85 -1.29
C PRO A 117 12.64 5.91 0.23
N ARG A 118 11.64 5.20 0.73
CA ARG A 118 11.40 5.05 2.16
C ARG A 118 11.48 3.59 2.57
N ARG A 119 11.88 3.36 3.81
CA ARG A 119 11.85 2.06 4.45
C ARG A 119 11.07 2.18 5.75
N THR A 120 10.27 1.18 6.02
CA THR A 120 9.61 1.02 7.30
C THR A 120 9.45 -0.46 7.59
N THR A 121 9.30 -0.79 8.86
CA THR A 121 9.11 -2.17 9.29
C THR A 121 7.69 -2.34 9.79
N PHE A 122 7.03 -3.41 9.36
CA PHE A 122 5.71 -3.81 9.83
C PHE A 122 5.82 -5.16 10.53
N THR A 123 5.03 -5.37 11.57
CA THR A 123 4.81 -6.72 12.09
C THR A 123 3.48 -7.20 11.54
N LEU A 124 3.51 -8.20 10.68
CA LEU A 124 2.30 -8.91 10.25
C LEU A 124 1.99 -9.92 11.36
N ARG A 125 0.86 -9.78 12.04
CA ARG A 125 0.36 -10.75 13.02
C ARG A 125 -0.86 -11.46 12.44
N GLY A 126 -1.00 -12.75 12.71
CA GLY A 126 -2.20 -13.51 12.32
C GLY A 126 -3.48 -13.05 13.02
N GLU A 127 -3.37 -12.28 14.11
CA GLU A 127 -4.48 -12.05 15.06
C GLU A 127 -4.73 -10.57 15.35
N THR A 128 -3.93 -9.65 14.82
CA THR A 128 -4.04 -8.20 15.11
C THR A 128 -3.97 -7.42 13.80
N PRO A 129 -4.88 -6.44 13.56
CA PRO A 129 -4.79 -5.57 12.40
C PRO A 129 -3.40 -4.97 12.27
N LEU A 130 -2.95 -4.75 11.03
CA LEU A 130 -1.72 -3.99 10.76
C LEU A 130 -1.93 -2.56 11.27
N THR A 131 -1.61 -2.30 12.54
CA THR A 131 -1.62 -0.95 13.07
C THR A 131 -0.62 -0.14 12.24
N ALA A 132 -1.10 0.92 11.59
CA ALA A 132 -0.19 1.88 10.99
C ALA A 132 0.77 2.39 12.09
N PRO A 133 2.06 2.64 11.80
CA PRO A 133 2.83 3.47 12.71
C PRO A 133 2.08 4.79 12.87
N SER A 134 1.91 5.23 14.12
CA SER A 134 1.31 6.51 14.44
C SER A 134 2.00 7.60 13.63
N PHE A 135 1.34 8.13 12.59
CA PHE A 135 1.76 9.37 11.96
C PHE A 135 1.24 10.51 12.83
N GLU A 136 1.89 10.66 13.98
CA GLU A 136 1.64 11.74 14.91
C GLU A 136 2.24 13.03 14.29
N HIS A 137 1.33 13.87 13.78
CA HIS A 137 1.49 15.28 13.39
C HIS A 137 2.61 15.67 12.40
N MET A 138 2.30 15.69 11.10
CA MET A 138 3.09 16.44 10.10
C MET A 138 2.25 17.38 9.22
N PHE A 139 0.98 17.60 9.56
CA PHE A 139 0.15 18.64 8.92
C PHE A 139 -0.69 19.37 9.97
N ASP A 140 -0.04 20.24 10.72
CA ASP A 140 -0.71 21.38 11.32
C ASP A 140 0.29 22.54 11.50
N HIS A 141 0.33 23.48 10.55
CA HIS A 141 -0.24 24.82 10.78
C HIS A 141 -0.08 25.71 9.56
N SER A 142 -1.20 26.36 9.27
CA SER A 142 -1.36 27.57 8.48
C SER A 142 -0.26 28.61 8.73
N SER A 143 0.14 29.23 7.62
CA SER A 143 0.74 30.55 7.47
C SER A 143 0.34 31.59 8.54
N ALA A 144 1.33 32.24 9.16
CA ALA A 144 1.48 33.71 9.15
C ALA A 144 2.81 34.17 9.80
N ALA A 145 3.37 35.24 9.23
CA ALA A 145 4.38 36.17 9.76
C ALA A 145 5.89 35.85 9.61
N ILE A 146 6.38 36.28 8.44
CA ILE A 146 7.62 37.01 8.17
C ILE A 146 8.19 37.78 9.39
N SER A 147 9.48 37.58 9.71
CA SER A 147 10.50 38.64 9.64
C SER A 147 11.91 38.08 9.77
N ASP A 148 12.76 38.49 8.83
CA ASP A 148 14.22 38.50 8.89
C ASP A 148 14.73 39.03 10.24
N ASP A 149 15.82 38.45 10.76
CA ASP A 149 16.99 39.24 11.10
C ASP A 149 18.29 38.41 11.07
N THR A 150 19.35 39.10 10.70
CA THR A 150 20.65 38.67 10.21
C THR A 150 21.69 38.76 11.33
N ALA A 151 22.63 37.81 11.42
CA ALA A 151 24.04 37.95 11.90
C ALA A 151 24.54 36.59 12.43
N ILE A 152 25.46 35.88 11.76
CA ILE A 152 26.91 36.09 11.75
C ILE A 152 27.52 36.37 13.14
N ARG A 153 28.18 35.36 13.73
CA ARG A 153 29.53 35.38 14.38
C ARG A 153 29.83 33.99 14.95
N ARG A 154 30.77 33.26 14.35
CA ARG A 154 32.21 33.15 14.72
C ARG A 154 32.44 32.61 16.13
N THR A 155 32.86 31.36 16.15
CA THR A 155 33.59 30.63 17.19
C THR A 155 34.80 31.41 17.69
N PRO A 156 35.19 31.28 18.96
CA PRO A 156 36.58 31.30 19.37
C PRO A 156 37.28 29.95 19.07
#